data_AF-A0A150MYE7-F1
#
_entry.id   AF-A0A150MYE7-F1
#
_cell.length_a   1.000
_cell.length_b   1.000
_cell.length_c   1.000
_cell.angle_alpha   90.00
_cell.angle_beta   90.00
_cell.angle_gamma   90.00
#
_symmetry.space_group_name_H-M   'P 1'
#
loop_
_entity.id
_entity.type
_entity.pdbx_description
1 polymer ?
#
loop_
_entity_poly.entity_id
_entity_poly.type
_entity_poly.pdbx_seq_one_letter_code
_entity_poly.pdbx_strand_id
1 'polypeptide(L)'
;MEGTWWSLLPFLLIIPLAIWLKEILPGLIAGLLVGAFCLERSLVGGIERALSAIVHSLSDVEHMKVAAFLYLFGSLVGMMQITGGIKGFVEKLSGRIRTKRRLLLFVWLTVPVTFFMPMFRIMLLGPVMKAVLRQFRIDRRRMAYIIDVSTEPIIVLLPAATAFVGFMTSVVAAALAQNDIHEPAYGVFLRSLPYNLFAIIALIIGLLTTMLNIRIGKPRAKKGAFPLGAFPGT
;
A
#
# COMPACT_ATOMS: atom_id res chain seq x y z
N MET A 1 -5.80 -28.42 -13.41
CA MET A 1 -4.77 -27.50 -13.95
C MET A 1 -3.82 -27.14 -12.82
N GLU A 2 -3.26 -28.15 -12.16
CA GLU A 2 -2.31 -27.94 -11.07
C GLU A 2 -0.91 -27.83 -11.68
N GLY A 3 -0.20 -26.73 -11.39
CA GLY A 3 1.23 -26.60 -11.65
C GLY A 3 1.69 -26.28 -13.08
N THR A 4 0.83 -25.83 -14.00
CA THR A 4 1.26 -25.47 -15.36
C THR A 4 1.63 -23.99 -15.47
N TRP A 5 2.69 -23.66 -16.22
CA TRP A 5 3.14 -22.27 -16.51
C TRP A 5 2.02 -21.34 -17.02
N TRP A 6 0.97 -21.92 -17.60
CA TRP A 6 -0.24 -21.22 -18.03
C TRP A 6 -0.95 -20.43 -16.92
N SER A 7 -0.82 -20.82 -15.64
CA SER A 7 -1.40 -20.08 -14.51
C SER A 7 -0.73 -18.73 -14.26
N LEU A 8 0.47 -18.49 -14.81
CA LEU A 8 1.17 -17.21 -14.71
C LEU A 8 0.75 -16.23 -15.81
N LEU A 9 0.11 -16.72 -16.88
CA LEU A 9 -0.26 -15.92 -18.04
C LEU A 9 -1.16 -14.72 -17.68
N PRO A 10 -2.20 -14.84 -16.82
CA PRO A 10 -3.01 -13.70 -16.43
C PRO A 10 -2.18 -12.62 -15.74
N PHE A 11 -1.29 -13.00 -14.81
CA PHE A 11 -0.44 -12.05 -14.06
C PHE A 11 0.57 -11.34 -14.95
N LEU A 12 1.19 -12.07 -15.89
CA LEU A 12 2.11 -11.53 -16.88
C LEU A 12 1.43 -10.55 -17.85
N LEU A 13 0.12 -10.64 -18.02
CA LEU A 13 -0.66 -9.70 -18.83
C LEU A 13 -1.16 -8.51 -18.02
N ILE A 14 -1.64 -8.73 -16.79
CA ILE A 14 -2.16 -7.67 -15.91
C ILE A 14 -1.11 -6.58 -15.68
N ILE A 15 0.14 -6.97 -15.34
CA ILE A 15 1.16 -6.01 -14.91
C ILE A 15 1.57 -5.05 -16.05
N PRO A 16 1.97 -5.51 -17.25
CA PRO A 16 2.32 -4.60 -18.35
C PRO A 16 1.13 -3.75 -18.79
N LEU A 17 -0.07 -4.33 -18.81
CA LEU A 17 -1.28 -3.63 -19.24
C LEU A 17 -1.64 -2.51 -18.27
N ALA A 18 -1.59 -2.78 -16.96
CA ALA A 18 -1.79 -1.76 -15.93
C ALA A 18 -0.74 -0.63 -16.01
N ILE A 19 0.53 -0.95 -16.31
CA ILE A 19 1.59 0.05 -16.49
C ILE A 19 1.35 0.89 -17.75
N TRP A 20 0.95 0.26 -18.85
CA TRP A 20 0.75 0.93 -20.13
C TRP A 20 -0.46 1.86 -20.12
N LEU A 21 -1.61 1.38 -19.62
CA LEU A 21 -2.82 2.19 -19.51
C LEU A 21 -2.79 3.17 -18.34
N LYS A 22 -1.86 2.99 -17.39
CA LYS A 22 -1.81 3.72 -16.11
C LYS A 22 -3.10 3.59 -15.28
N GLU A 23 -3.86 2.53 -15.55
CA GLU A 23 -5.15 2.22 -14.93
C GLU A 23 -5.15 0.73 -14.56
N ILE A 24 -5.56 0.41 -13.34
CA ILE A 24 -5.52 -0.97 -12.83
C ILE A 24 -6.70 -1.79 -13.36
N LEU A 25 -7.87 -1.16 -13.50
CA LEU A 25 -9.13 -1.83 -13.86
C LEU A 25 -9.07 -2.56 -15.22
N PRO A 26 -8.56 -1.96 -16.31
CA PRO A 26 -8.44 -2.66 -17.59
C PRO A 26 -7.53 -3.89 -17.51
N GLY A 27 -6.45 -3.79 -16.73
CA GLY A 27 -5.54 -4.89 -16.44
C GLY A 27 -6.26 -6.07 -15.80
N LEU A 28 -7.02 -5.81 -14.73
CA LEU A 28 -7.77 -6.84 -14.00
C LEU A 28 -8.85 -7.50 -14.86
N ILE A 29 -9.60 -6.73 -15.66
CA ILE A 29 -10.62 -7.29 -16.56
C ILE A 29 -9.98 -8.19 -17.61
N ALA A 30 -8.90 -7.73 -18.25
CA ALA A 30 -8.19 -8.53 -19.24
C ALA A 30 -7.61 -9.80 -18.62
N GLY A 31 -7.01 -9.71 -17.43
CA GLY A 31 -6.51 -10.86 -16.68
C GLY A 31 -7.61 -11.87 -16.34
N LEU A 32 -8.78 -11.41 -15.90
CA LEU A 32 -9.93 -12.26 -15.61
C LEU A 32 -10.42 -12.99 -16.87
N LEU A 33 -10.57 -12.28 -17.98
CA LEU A 33 -10.99 -12.87 -19.26
C LEU A 33 -10.00 -13.92 -19.75
N VAL A 34 -8.70 -13.61 -19.67
CA VAL A 34 -7.63 -14.55 -20.05
C VAL A 34 -7.64 -15.77 -19.14
N GLY A 35 -7.77 -15.58 -17.82
CA GLY A 35 -7.87 -16.69 -16.87
C GLY A 35 -9.10 -17.57 -17.11
N ALA A 36 -10.24 -16.96 -17.39
CA ALA A 36 -11.48 -17.68 -17.71
C ALA A 36 -11.38 -18.45 -19.03
N PHE A 37 -10.78 -17.84 -20.05
CA PHE A 37 -10.51 -18.51 -21.33
C PHE A 37 -9.58 -19.72 -21.18
N CYS A 38 -8.58 -19.65 -20.29
CA CYS A 38 -7.70 -20.79 -20.01
C CYS A 38 -8.45 -22.01 -19.46
N LEU A 39 -9.54 -21.80 -18.73
CA LEU A 39 -10.35 -22.84 -18.10
C LEU A 39 -11.38 -23.44 -19.06
N GLU A 40 -12.10 -22.60 -19.79
CA GLU A 40 -13.20 -22.99 -20.69
C GLU A 40 -12.74 -23.38 -22.11
N ARG A 41 -11.59 -22.86 -22.57
CA ARG A 41 -11.04 -23.02 -23.93
C ARG A 41 -11.97 -22.58 -25.06
N SER A 42 -13.07 -21.90 -24.75
CA SER A 42 -14.01 -21.29 -25.69
C SER A 42 -14.17 -19.79 -25.39
N LEU A 43 -14.37 -18.96 -26.43
CA LEU A 43 -14.53 -17.50 -26.24
C LEU A 43 -15.83 -17.16 -25.51
N VAL A 44 -16.93 -17.80 -25.89
CA VAL A 44 -18.26 -17.56 -25.30
C VAL A 44 -18.29 -18.05 -23.86
N GLY A 45 -17.86 -19.29 -23.61
CA GLY A 45 -17.84 -19.86 -22.27
C GLY A 45 -16.83 -19.17 -21.35
N GLY A 46 -15.70 -18.69 -21.89
CA GLY A 46 -14.76 -17.85 -21.12
C GLY A 46 -15.40 -16.53 -20.65
N ILE A 47 -16.21 -15.87 -21.48
CA ILE A 47 -16.95 -14.66 -21.10
C ILE A 47 -18.02 -14.99 -20.05
N GLU A 48 -18.81 -16.04 -20.27
CA GLU A 48 -19.82 -16.49 -19.31
C GLU A 48 -19.19 -16.82 -17.95
N ARG A 49 -18.05 -17.50 -17.96
CA ARG A 49 -17.32 -17.84 -16.74
C ARG A 49 -16.78 -16.60 -16.03
N ALA A 50 -16.21 -15.64 -16.75
CA ALA A 50 -15.76 -14.38 -16.18
C ALA A 50 -16.91 -13.59 -15.55
N LEU A 51 -18.05 -13.49 -16.24
CA LEU A 51 -19.26 -12.85 -15.71
C LEU A 51 -19.78 -13.57 -14.47
N SER A 52 -19.86 -14.91 -14.51
CA SER A 52 -20.28 -15.73 -13.36
C SER A 52 -19.37 -15.51 -12.15
N ALA A 53 -18.06 -15.39 -12.37
CA ALA A 53 -17.09 -15.15 -11.30
C ALA A 53 -17.28 -13.76 -10.67
N ILE A 54 -17.57 -12.73 -11.48
CA ILE A 54 -17.88 -11.39 -10.98
C ILE A 54 -19.16 -11.42 -10.14
N VAL A 55 -20.25 -11.99 -10.68
CA VAL A 55 -21.54 -12.08 -9.99
C VAL A 55 -21.41 -12.87 -8.69
N HIS A 56 -20.72 -14.00 -8.71
CA HIS A 56 -20.47 -14.80 -7.51
C HIS A 56 -19.66 -14.02 -6.47
N SER A 57 -18.59 -13.34 -6.89
CA SER A 57 -17.77 -12.53 -5.98
C SER A 57 -18.56 -11.39 -5.33
N LEU A 58 -19.49 -10.77 -6.07
CA LEU A 58 -20.35 -9.70 -5.57
C LEU A 58 -21.50 -10.20 -4.69
N SER A 59 -21.92 -11.46 -4.86
CA SER A 59 -23.02 -12.07 -4.11
C SER A 59 -22.54 -12.79 -2.85
N ASP A 60 -21.23 -13.01 -2.72
CA ASP A 60 -20.63 -13.63 -1.56
C ASP A 60 -20.70 -12.69 -0.34
N VAL A 61 -21.34 -13.16 0.73
CA VAL A 61 -21.59 -12.38 1.94
C VAL A 61 -20.29 -11.96 2.63
N GLU A 62 -19.25 -12.79 2.61
CA GLU A 62 -17.96 -12.45 3.23
C GLU A 62 -17.23 -11.39 2.40
N HIS A 63 -17.24 -11.50 1.07
CA HIS A 63 -16.70 -10.45 0.21
C HIS A 63 -17.46 -9.12 0.38
N MET A 64 -18.79 -9.16 0.51
CA MET A 64 -19.60 -7.97 0.76
C MET A 64 -19.28 -7.32 2.10
N LYS A 65 -19.11 -8.10 3.18
CA LYS A 65 -18.71 -7.58 4.50
C LYS A 65 -17.37 -6.86 4.43
N VAL A 66 -16.38 -7.45 3.75
CA VAL A 66 -15.07 -6.84 3.57
C VAL A 66 -15.16 -5.58 2.72
N ALA A 67 -15.89 -5.60 1.60
CA ALA A 67 -16.10 -4.43 0.77
C ALA A 67 -16.77 -3.29 1.55
N ALA A 68 -17.84 -3.57 2.30
CA ALA A 68 -18.54 -2.59 3.14
C ALA A 68 -17.61 -1.99 4.20
N PHE A 69 -16.80 -2.83 4.87
CA PHE A 69 -15.79 -2.38 5.82
C PHE A 69 -14.78 -1.44 5.17
N LEU A 70 -14.24 -1.80 3.99
CA LEU A 70 -13.27 -0.98 3.25
C LEU A 70 -13.88 0.37 2.83
N TYR A 71 -15.13 0.40 2.38
CA TYR A 71 -15.82 1.64 2.01
C TYR A 71 -16.09 2.55 3.21
N LEU A 72 -16.58 2.01 4.32
CA LEU A 72 -16.83 2.76 5.55
C LEU A 72 -15.53 3.33 6.12
N PHE A 73 -14.51 2.48 6.22
CA PHE A 73 -13.20 2.88 6.72
C PHE A 73 -12.53 3.90 5.79
N GLY A 74 -12.62 3.69 4.48
CA GLY A 74 -12.17 4.64 3.46
C GLY A 74 -12.82 6.02 3.60
N SER A 75 -14.14 6.05 3.79
CA SER A 75 -14.92 7.27 3.97
C SER A 75 -14.55 8.02 5.25
N LEU A 76 -14.41 7.30 6.38
CA LEU A 76 -13.96 7.88 7.66
C LEU A 76 -12.62 8.60 7.49
N VAL A 77 -11.64 7.94 6.86
CA VAL A 77 -10.33 8.53 6.63
C VAL A 77 -10.41 9.69 5.65
N GLY A 78 -11.20 9.58 4.58
CA GLY A 78 -11.45 10.68 3.63
C GLY A 78 -11.98 11.93 4.32
N MET A 79 -12.94 11.79 5.24
CA MET A 79 -13.43 12.92 6.04
C MET A 79 -12.33 13.56 6.91
N MET A 80 -11.48 12.76 7.55
CA MET A 80 -10.33 13.29 8.29
C MET A 80 -9.35 14.05 7.38
N GLN A 81 -9.22 13.66 6.12
CA GLN A 81 -8.39 14.36 5.15
C GLN A 81 -8.98 15.72 4.75
N ILE A 82 -10.29 15.79 4.51
CA ILE A 82 -10.99 17.02 4.09
C ILE A 82 -11.01 18.06 5.22
N THR A 83 -11.27 17.63 6.46
CA THR A 83 -11.32 18.51 7.64
C THR A 83 -9.96 19.12 8.03
N GLY A 84 -8.86 18.67 7.43
CA GLY A 84 -7.54 19.28 7.62
C GLY A 84 -6.89 19.05 8.99
N GLY A 85 -7.54 18.32 9.91
CA GLY A 85 -7.02 18.06 11.26
C GLY A 85 -5.63 17.42 11.26
N ILE A 86 -5.39 16.55 10.28
CA ILE A 86 -4.12 15.83 10.09
C ILE A 86 -3.00 16.80 9.65
N LYS A 87 -3.32 17.73 8.73
CA LYS A 87 -2.37 18.76 8.26
C LYS A 87 -2.02 19.73 9.38
N GLY A 88 -3.02 20.19 10.14
CA GLY A 88 -2.81 21.10 11.27
C GLY A 88 -1.97 20.49 12.42
N PHE A 89 -2.19 19.21 12.73
CA PHE A 89 -1.38 18.49 13.72
C PHE A 89 0.10 18.43 13.33
N VAL A 90 0.37 18.16 12.05
CA VAL A 90 1.72 18.06 11.50
C VAL A 90 2.42 19.41 11.48
N GLU A 91 1.73 20.46 11.05
CA GLU A 91 2.31 21.79 10.94
C GLU A 91 2.79 22.27 12.32
N LYS A 92 1.98 22.04 13.36
CA LYS A 92 2.31 22.36 14.76
C LYS A 92 3.49 21.53 15.30
N LEU A 93 3.62 20.27 14.91
CA LEU A 93 4.74 19.41 15.33
C LEU A 93 6.04 19.68 14.55
N SER A 94 5.93 20.04 13.26
CA SER A 94 7.08 20.27 12.38
C SER A 94 7.96 21.44 12.83
N GLY A 95 7.36 22.48 13.45
CA GLY A 95 8.09 23.65 13.98
C GLY A 95 9.07 23.34 15.12
N ARG A 96 8.98 22.16 15.76
CA ARG A 96 9.89 21.74 16.85
C ARG A 96 11.11 20.94 16.37
N ILE A 97 11.17 20.54 15.10
CA ILE A 97 12.19 19.63 14.59
C ILE A 97 13.37 20.42 14.02
N ARG A 98 14.49 20.46 14.76
CA ARG A 98 15.67 21.26 14.40
C ARG A 98 16.81 20.48 13.72
N THR A 99 16.75 19.14 13.66
CA THR A 99 17.84 18.33 13.07
C THR A 99 17.33 17.21 12.17
N LYS A 100 18.13 16.89 11.13
CA LYS A 100 17.85 15.82 10.15
C LYS A 100 17.60 14.46 10.81
N ARG A 101 18.37 14.09 11.83
CA ARG A 101 18.17 12.81 12.57
C ARG A 101 16.86 12.80 13.35
N ARG A 102 16.53 13.88 14.07
CA ARG A 102 15.27 13.99 14.83
C ARG A 102 14.04 13.91 13.92
N LEU A 103 14.14 14.48 12.74
CA LEU A 103 13.09 14.36 11.74
C LEU A 103 12.89 12.92 11.25
N LEU A 104 13.97 12.22 10.89
CA LEU A 104 13.85 10.83 10.43
C LEU A 104 13.25 9.95 11.53
N LEU A 105 13.70 10.11 12.77
CA LEU A 105 13.10 9.44 13.93
C LEU A 105 11.63 9.83 14.15
N PHE A 106 11.28 11.09 13.90
CA PHE A 106 9.89 11.55 13.99
C PHE A 106 8.99 10.82 12.98
N VAL A 107 9.45 10.59 11.74
CA VAL A 107 8.71 9.79 10.75
C VAL A 107 8.43 8.39 11.29
N TRP A 108 9.42 7.73 11.90
CA TRP A 108 9.23 6.44 12.55
C TRP A 108 8.28 6.51 13.75
N LEU A 109 8.33 7.58 14.55
CA LEU A 109 7.43 7.77 15.70
C LEU A 109 5.98 8.04 15.30
N THR A 110 5.72 8.52 14.08
CA THR A 110 4.35 8.69 13.57
C THR A 110 3.69 7.39 13.13
N VAL A 111 4.44 6.27 13.06
CA VAL A 111 3.91 4.99 12.58
C VAL A 111 2.77 4.45 13.44
N PRO A 112 2.89 4.36 14.79
CA PRO A 112 1.82 3.82 15.63
C PRO A 112 0.51 4.61 15.55
N VAL A 113 0.55 5.84 15.04
CA VAL A 113 -0.64 6.68 14.84
C VAL A 113 -1.15 6.61 13.40
N THR A 114 -0.29 6.32 12.41
CA THR A 114 -0.61 6.42 10.98
C THR A 114 -0.78 5.08 10.27
N PHE A 115 -0.47 3.97 10.94
CA PHE A 115 -0.45 2.63 10.32
C PHE A 115 -1.81 2.20 9.76
N PHE A 116 -2.90 2.82 10.19
CA PHE A 116 -4.24 2.38 9.85
C PHE A 116 -4.58 2.60 8.36
N MET A 117 -3.92 3.55 7.67
CA MET A 117 -4.12 3.78 6.24
C MET A 117 -2.88 4.37 5.54
N PRO A 118 -2.38 3.76 4.45
CA PRO A 118 -1.24 4.28 3.69
C PRO A 118 -1.47 5.71 3.16
N MET A 119 -2.68 6.00 2.67
CA MET A 119 -3.03 7.34 2.17
C MET A 119 -2.99 8.42 3.25
N PHE A 120 -3.49 8.12 4.46
CA PHE A 120 -3.43 9.02 5.61
C PHE A 120 -1.99 9.43 5.89
N ARG A 121 -1.07 8.47 5.83
CA ARG A 121 0.34 8.72 6.10
C ARG A 121 1.02 9.57 5.05
N ILE A 122 0.77 9.32 3.76
CA ILE A 122 1.32 10.15 2.68
C ILE A 122 0.87 11.61 2.86
N MET A 123 -0.39 11.81 3.26
CA MET A 123 -0.92 13.14 3.53
C MET A 123 -0.32 13.78 4.79
N LEU A 124 -0.18 13.01 5.88
CA LEU A 124 0.46 13.47 7.12
C LEU A 124 1.91 13.92 6.84
N LEU A 125 2.66 13.12 6.10
CA LEU A 125 4.09 13.35 5.89
C LEU A 125 4.38 14.26 4.69
N GLY A 126 3.40 14.57 3.84
CA GLY A 126 3.57 15.46 2.69
C GLY A 126 4.14 16.85 3.05
N PRO A 127 3.53 17.60 3.98
CA PRO A 127 4.09 18.86 4.48
C PRO A 127 5.49 18.71 5.08
N VAL A 128 5.72 17.62 5.82
CA VAL A 128 7.02 17.28 6.42
C VAL A 128 8.08 17.09 5.34
N MET A 129 7.77 16.32 4.28
CA MET A 129 8.66 16.14 3.14
C MET A 129 9.05 17.49 2.53
N LYS A 130 8.08 18.38 2.31
CA LYS A 130 8.31 19.70 1.71
C LYS A 130 9.20 20.59 2.58
N ALA A 131 8.95 20.66 3.88
CA ALA A 131 9.75 21.45 4.82
C ALA A 131 11.22 20.96 4.86
N VAL A 132 11.40 19.63 4.84
CA VAL A 132 12.69 18.96 5.02
C VAL A 132 13.54 18.98 3.77
N LEU A 133 12.92 18.76 2.61
CA LEU A 133 13.55 18.90 1.30
C LEU A 133 14.16 20.30 1.16
N ARG A 134 13.46 21.32 1.66
CA ARG A 134 13.90 22.72 1.64
C ARG A 134 14.99 23.02 2.66
N GLN A 135 14.86 22.53 3.90
CA GLN A 135 15.76 22.88 5.00
C GLN A 135 17.06 22.05 5.05
N PHE A 136 16.99 20.75 4.76
CA PHE A 136 18.11 19.81 4.98
C PHE A 136 18.70 19.21 3.69
N ARG A 137 18.27 19.69 2.50
CA ARG A 137 18.73 19.23 1.17
C ARG A 137 18.78 17.69 1.04
N ILE A 138 17.78 17.00 1.58
CA ILE A 138 17.65 15.54 1.48
C ILE A 138 17.10 15.20 0.09
N ASP A 139 17.50 14.08 -0.50
CA ASP A 139 16.89 13.59 -1.74
C ASP A 139 15.42 13.19 -1.51
N ARG A 140 14.52 13.61 -2.43
CA ARG A 140 13.10 13.24 -2.40
C ARG A 140 12.91 11.72 -2.43
N ARG A 141 13.75 11.00 -3.18
CA ARG A 141 13.72 9.53 -3.28
C ARG A 141 14.03 8.88 -1.94
N ARG A 142 15.05 9.39 -1.24
CA ARG A 142 15.42 8.87 0.08
C ARG A 142 14.30 9.10 1.10
N MET A 143 13.67 10.28 1.08
CA MET A 143 12.57 10.57 1.99
C MET A 143 11.34 9.69 1.68
N ALA A 144 10.99 9.54 0.40
CA ALA A 144 9.90 8.65 -0.02
C ALA A 144 10.18 7.20 0.42
N TYR A 145 11.39 6.69 0.20
CA TYR A 145 11.78 5.36 0.64
C TYR A 145 11.67 5.18 2.16
N ILE A 146 12.17 6.14 2.96
CA ILE A 146 12.09 6.03 4.42
C ILE A 146 10.65 6.05 4.89
N ILE A 147 9.80 6.89 4.29
CA ILE A 147 8.37 6.92 4.60
C ILE A 147 7.75 5.56 4.29
N ASP A 148 8.03 5.01 3.12
CA ASP A 148 7.45 3.77 2.61
C ASP A 148 7.87 2.55 3.45
N VAL A 149 9.18 2.34 3.61
CA VAL A 149 9.77 1.21 4.35
C VAL A 149 9.43 1.24 5.85
N SER A 150 9.11 2.41 6.41
CA SER A 150 8.65 2.51 7.79
C SER A 150 7.15 2.29 7.93
N THR A 151 6.41 2.12 6.84
CA THR A 151 4.94 1.96 6.86
C THR A 151 4.55 0.56 6.47
N GLU A 152 4.84 0.17 5.22
CA GLU A 152 4.27 -1.02 4.62
C GLU A 152 4.63 -2.29 5.42
N PRO A 153 5.89 -2.49 5.84
CA PRO A 153 6.23 -3.66 6.65
C PRO A 153 5.53 -3.70 8.00
N ILE A 154 5.30 -2.53 8.62
CA ILE A 154 4.60 -2.45 9.90
C ILE A 154 3.12 -2.76 9.73
N ILE A 155 2.47 -2.23 8.70
CA ILE A 155 1.05 -2.53 8.41
C ILE A 155 0.84 -4.03 8.19
N VAL A 156 1.75 -4.67 7.47
CA VAL A 156 1.67 -6.11 7.18
C VAL A 156 1.87 -6.97 8.43
N LEU A 157 2.75 -6.55 9.35
CA LEU A 157 3.08 -7.30 10.57
C LEU A 157 2.13 -7.02 11.75
N LEU A 158 1.36 -5.94 11.68
CA LEU A 158 0.52 -5.52 12.80
C LEU A 158 -0.83 -6.25 12.79
N PRO A 159 -1.18 -7.02 13.84
CA PRO A 159 -2.47 -7.70 13.97
C PRO A 159 -3.57 -6.74 14.43
N ALA A 160 -3.66 -5.57 13.79
CA ALA A 160 -4.66 -4.55 14.10
C ALA A 160 -5.68 -4.43 12.96
N ALA A 161 -6.88 -3.94 13.29
CA ALA A 161 -8.00 -3.78 12.34
C ALA A 161 -7.71 -2.75 11.23
N THR A 162 -6.86 -3.12 10.28
CA THR A 162 -6.56 -2.37 9.07
C THR A 162 -7.31 -2.97 7.89
N ALA A 163 -7.50 -2.17 6.84
CA ALA A 163 -7.99 -2.64 5.54
C ALA A 163 -7.23 -3.89 5.04
N PHE A 164 -5.91 -3.92 5.28
CA PHE A 164 -5.05 -5.03 4.87
C PHE A 164 -5.36 -6.32 5.65
N VAL A 165 -5.57 -6.25 6.96
CA VAL A 165 -5.93 -7.43 7.77
C VAL A 165 -7.26 -8.00 7.31
N GLY A 166 -8.28 -7.17 7.08
CA GLY A 166 -9.58 -7.63 6.57
C GLY A 166 -9.45 -8.36 5.22
N PHE A 167 -8.68 -7.78 4.29
CA PHE A 167 -8.39 -8.43 3.01
C PHE A 167 -7.66 -9.76 3.20
N MET A 168 -6.56 -9.79 3.94
CA MET A 168 -5.78 -11.02 4.17
C MET A 168 -6.60 -12.10 4.86
N THR A 169 -7.45 -11.75 5.84
CA THR A 169 -8.33 -12.72 6.49
C THR A 169 -9.35 -13.32 5.53
N SER A 170 -9.86 -12.55 4.55
CA SER A 170 -10.77 -13.07 3.53
C SER A 170 -10.08 -14.04 2.58
N VAL A 171 -8.84 -13.73 2.18
CA VAL A 171 -8.02 -14.60 1.34
C VAL A 171 -7.70 -15.91 2.06
N VAL A 172 -7.34 -15.84 3.35
CA VAL A 172 -7.09 -17.03 4.17
C VAL A 172 -8.38 -17.84 4.35
N ALA A 173 -9.53 -17.19 4.62
CA ALA A 173 -10.80 -17.88 4.75
C ALA A 173 -11.18 -18.64 3.47
N ALA A 174 -11.03 -18.01 2.29
CA ALA A 174 -11.26 -18.66 1.01
C ALA A 174 -10.33 -19.87 0.79
N ALA A 175 -9.05 -19.74 1.14
CA ALA A 175 -8.08 -20.83 1.02
C ALA A 175 -8.40 -22.01 1.96
N LEU A 176 -8.85 -21.74 3.20
CA LEU A 176 -9.24 -22.78 4.15
C LEU A 176 -10.49 -23.53 3.67
N ALA A 177 -11.49 -22.81 3.17
CA ALA A 177 -12.71 -23.39 2.61
C ALA A 177 -12.42 -24.30 1.39
N GLN A 178 -11.44 -23.93 0.54
CA GLN A 178 -11.03 -24.75 -0.60
C GLN A 178 -10.32 -26.07 -0.22
N ASN A 179 -9.80 -26.17 1.00
CA ASN A 179 -9.05 -27.35 1.46
C ASN A 179 -9.81 -28.12 2.57
N ASP A 180 -11.10 -27.83 2.78
CA ASP A 180 -11.93 -28.43 3.84
C ASP A 180 -11.36 -28.26 5.27
N ILE A 181 -10.55 -27.23 5.49
CA ILE A 181 -9.93 -26.96 6.80
C ILE A 181 -10.83 -26.04 7.62
N HIS A 182 -11.31 -26.55 8.76
CA HIS A 182 -12.22 -25.84 9.65
C HIS A 182 -11.46 -25.12 10.78
N GLU A 183 -10.66 -24.12 10.41
CA GLU A 183 -9.96 -23.26 11.37
C GLU A 183 -10.38 -21.78 11.23
N PRO A 184 -10.34 -20.99 12.33
CA PRO A 184 -10.63 -19.56 12.25
C PRO A 184 -9.54 -18.86 11.41
N ALA A 185 -9.94 -18.27 10.28
CA ALA A 185 -9.04 -17.62 9.32
C ALA A 185 -8.13 -16.55 9.97
N TYR A 186 -8.66 -15.79 10.93
CA TYR A 186 -7.87 -14.82 11.69
C TYR A 186 -6.76 -15.48 12.52
N GLY A 187 -7.04 -16.62 13.15
CA GLY A 187 -6.04 -17.36 13.93
C GLY A 187 -4.90 -17.89 13.05
N VAL A 188 -5.23 -18.41 11.87
CA VAL A 188 -4.25 -18.85 10.87
C VAL A 188 -3.42 -17.67 10.36
N PHE A 189 -4.05 -16.53 10.07
CA PHE A 189 -3.37 -15.29 9.71
C PHE A 189 -2.37 -14.86 10.79
N LEU A 190 -2.74 -14.85 12.07
CA LEU A 190 -1.84 -14.49 13.16
C LEU A 190 -0.60 -15.39 13.24
N ARG A 191 -0.79 -16.71 13.05
CA ARG A 191 0.34 -17.67 13.02
C ARG A 191 1.23 -17.47 11.80
N SER A 192 0.72 -16.88 10.72
CA SER A 192 1.50 -16.59 9.51
C SER A 192 2.40 -15.35 9.64
N LEU A 193 2.12 -14.43 10.57
CA LEU A 193 2.85 -13.15 10.71
C LEU A 193 4.38 -13.32 10.87
N PRO A 194 4.90 -14.24 11.71
CA PRO A 194 6.34 -14.44 11.86
C PRO A 194 7.03 -14.95 10.59
N TYR A 195 6.28 -15.58 9.69
CA TYR A 195 6.80 -16.11 8.42
C TYR A 195 6.83 -15.06 7.31
N ASN A 196 6.41 -13.83 7.58
CA ASN A 196 6.51 -12.73 6.62
C ASN A 196 7.94 -12.16 6.57
N LEU A 197 8.87 -12.98 6.06
CA LEU A 197 10.30 -12.68 5.99
C LEU A 197 10.56 -11.40 5.19
N PHE A 198 9.77 -11.13 4.15
CA PHE A 198 9.90 -9.91 3.35
C PHE A 198 9.67 -8.66 4.21
N ALA A 199 8.57 -8.60 4.96
CA ALA A 199 8.27 -7.46 5.81
C ALA A 199 9.34 -7.30 6.91
N ILE A 200 9.74 -8.40 7.55
CA ILE A 200 10.75 -8.36 8.62
C ILE A 200 12.09 -7.84 8.08
N ILE A 201 12.58 -8.39 6.96
CA ILE A 201 13.84 -7.99 6.33
C ILE A 201 13.76 -6.54 5.85
N ALA A 202 12.68 -6.14 5.19
CA ALA A 202 12.48 -4.78 4.71
C ALA A 202 12.51 -3.77 5.88
N LEU A 203 11.88 -4.09 7.00
CA LEU A 203 11.87 -3.26 8.21
C LEU A 203 13.29 -3.12 8.80
N ILE A 204 14.03 -4.22 8.90
CA ILE A 204 15.42 -4.22 9.38
C ILE A 204 16.31 -3.36 8.48
N ILE A 205 16.23 -3.55 7.16
CA ILE A 205 16.97 -2.74 6.18
C ILE A 205 16.58 -1.26 6.28
N GLY A 206 15.29 -0.96 6.41
CA GLY A 206 14.78 0.41 6.59
C GLY A 206 15.32 1.09 7.84
N LEU A 207 15.38 0.36 8.95
CA LEU A 207 15.93 0.88 10.21
C LEU A 207 17.45 1.10 10.11
N LEU A 208 18.18 0.11 9.59
CA LEU A 208 19.63 0.19 9.38
C LEU A 208 20.02 1.34 8.45
N THR A 209 19.32 1.51 7.32
CA THR A 209 19.58 2.61 6.37
C THR A 209 19.28 3.98 7.00
N THR A 210 18.32 4.06 7.91
CA THR A 210 18.02 5.29 8.67
C THR A 210 19.12 5.59 9.69
N MET A 211 19.57 4.59 10.46
CA MET A 211 20.59 4.74 11.51
C MET A 211 22.00 4.99 10.95
N LEU A 212 22.40 4.20 9.95
CA LEU A 212 23.71 4.28 9.29
C LEU A 212 23.80 5.43 8.28
N ASN A 213 22.71 6.19 8.09
CA ASN A 213 22.62 7.34 7.20
C ASN A 213 23.02 7.05 5.73
N ILE A 214 22.84 5.79 5.29
CA ILE A 214 23.19 5.33 3.95
C ILE A 214 22.45 6.17 2.89
N ARG A 215 23.16 6.63 1.87
CA ARG A 215 22.56 7.42 0.78
C ARG A 215 21.85 6.49 -0.21
N ILE A 216 20.55 6.66 -0.34
CA ILE A 216 19.70 5.92 -1.28
C ILE A 216 19.44 6.81 -2.49
N GLY A 217 19.92 6.39 -3.66
CA GLY A 217 19.76 7.09 -4.95
C GLY A 217 21.04 7.78 -5.47
N LYS A 218 21.16 7.87 -6.81
CA LYS A 218 22.21 8.68 -7.46
C LYS A 218 21.97 10.16 -7.17
N PRO A 219 23.01 10.97 -6.88
CA PRO A 219 22.84 12.40 -6.70
C PRO A 219 22.20 13.00 -7.95
N ARG A 220 21.16 13.82 -7.74
CA ARG A 220 20.57 14.60 -8.82
C ARG A 220 21.68 15.49 -9.42
N ALA A 221 21.96 15.33 -10.71
CA ALA A 221 22.75 16.31 -11.44
C ALA A 221 22.12 17.69 -11.17
N LYS A 222 22.93 18.67 -10.74
CA LYS A 222 22.49 20.04 -10.42
C LYS A 222 21.77 20.63 -11.64
N LYS A 223 20.45 20.48 -11.74
CA LYS A 223 19.62 21.41 -12.51
C LYS A 223 19.40 22.61 -11.61
N GLY A 224 19.67 23.78 -12.18
CA GLY A 224 19.94 25.05 -11.52
C GLY A 224 19.05 25.37 -10.33
N ALA A 225 19.65 26.10 -9.37
CA ALA A 225 18.94 26.72 -8.28
C ALA A 225 17.65 27.37 -8.79
N PHE A 226 16.51 26.93 -8.27
CA PHE A 226 15.26 27.66 -8.44
C PHE A 226 15.51 29.05 -7.82
N PRO A 227 15.37 30.15 -8.59
CA PRO A 227 15.67 31.48 -8.07
C PRO A 227 14.77 31.74 -6.85
N LEU A 228 15.41 32.08 -5.74
CA LEU A 228 14.78 32.67 -4.57
C LEU A 228 14.26 34.05 -4.99
N GLY A 229 12.95 34.18 -5.13
CA GLY A 229 12.31 35.49 -5.32
C GLY A 229 11.01 35.39 -6.09
N ALA A 230 9.98 36.08 -5.58
CA ALA A 230 8.65 36.30 -6.14
C ALA A 230 7.56 35.27 -5.77
N PHE A 231 7.08 35.35 -4.53
CA PHE A 231 5.63 35.38 -4.33
C PHE A 231 5.22 36.85 -4.42
N PRO A 232 4.36 37.27 -5.37
CA PRO A 232 3.62 38.51 -5.21
C PRO A 232 2.61 38.30 -4.07
N GLY A 233 2.63 39.21 -3.10
CA GLY A 233 1.57 39.27 -2.11
C GLY A 233 0.27 39.70 -2.78
N THR A 234 -0.78 38.94 -2.53
CA THR A 234 -2.12 39.33 -2.04
C THR A 234 -2.96 38.08 -1.85
#